data_AF-A0A660LS40-F1
#
_entry.id   AF-A0A660LS40-F1
#
_cell.length_a   1.000
_cell.length_b   1.000
_cell.length_c   1.000
_cell.angle_alpha   90.00
_cell.angle_beta   90.00
_cell.angle_gamma   90.00
#
_symmetry.space_group_name_H-M   'P 1'
#
loop_
_entity.id
_entity.type
_entity.pdbx_description
1 polymer ?
#
loop_
_entity_poly.entity_id
_entity_poly.type
_entity_poly.pdbx_seq_one_letter_code
_entity_poly.pdbx_strand_id
1 'polypeptide(L)'
;MSFLEGLPNIFKTKKLPKSDEELLLDEYASIYDQIKEKNLNEYDFLCELIRLLSFSRARRYDFCLEKCLADGDAEALNDLIFQYAKLNLLPGCSGGYDQCEKLIPAFFAIACGDTDSMARIFPKGLPPSKNGYKFLCVMHDLLTAMLWQDENLLAPALEKARNFAESKKPANEREAIKFVLALHKKDVAAMSGHLQKFCSTFDRTDAPK
;
A
#
# COMPACT_ATOMS: atom_id res chain seq x y z
N MET A 1 -37.77 -15.61 55.92
CA MET A 1 -37.30 -14.30 55.45
C MET A 1 -36.22 -14.55 54.40
N SER A 2 -36.53 -14.19 53.16
CA SER A 2 -35.74 -14.50 51.96
C SER A 2 -34.52 -13.59 51.88
N PHE A 3 -33.33 -14.16 51.92
CA PHE A 3 -32.04 -13.45 51.82
C PHE A 3 -31.74 -12.94 50.39
N LEU A 4 -32.75 -12.86 49.52
CA LEU A 4 -32.61 -12.64 48.08
C LEU A 4 -33.33 -11.39 47.53
N GLU A 5 -33.90 -10.53 48.38
CA GLU A 5 -34.58 -9.29 47.92
C GLU A 5 -33.65 -8.06 47.82
N GLY A 6 -32.34 -8.22 48.02
CA GLY A 6 -31.39 -7.10 48.15
C GLY A 6 -30.26 -7.00 47.13
N LEU A 7 -30.22 -7.82 46.07
CA LEU A 7 -29.15 -7.75 45.07
C LEU A 7 -29.55 -6.85 43.89
N PRO A 8 -28.95 -5.65 43.73
CA PRO A 8 -29.20 -4.82 42.56
C PRO A 8 -28.60 -5.48 41.33
N ASN A 9 -29.45 -6.11 40.51
CA ASN A 9 -29.32 -6.28 39.06
C ASN A 9 -27.88 -6.30 38.51
N ILE A 10 -27.07 -7.27 38.96
CA ILE A 10 -25.66 -7.44 38.54
C ILE A 10 -25.57 -7.98 37.10
N PHE A 11 -26.69 -8.42 36.52
CA PHE A 11 -26.81 -8.84 35.12
C PHE A 11 -27.26 -7.73 34.18
N LYS A 12 -26.87 -6.47 34.41
CA LYS A 12 -26.67 -5.59 33.26
C LYS A 12 -25.41 -6.09 32.56
N THR A 13 -25.59 -6.99 31.60
CA THR A 13 -24.57 -7.28 30.59
C THR A 13 -24.10 -5.94 30.04
N LYS A 14 -22.94 -5.46 30.50
CA LYS A 14 -22.19 -4.44 29.78
C LYS A 14 -22.11 -4.98 28.37
N LYS A 15 -22.71 -4.27 27.40
CA LYS A 15 -22.52 -4.59 25.98
C LYS A 15 -21.03 -4.78 25.81
N LEU A 16 -20.63 -5.98 25.37
CA LEU A 16 -19.23 -6.26 25.08
C LEU A 16 -18.73 -5.12 24.17
N PRO A 17 -17.52 -4.58 24.37
CA PRO A 17 -16.97 -3.62 23.42
C PRO A 17 -17.16 -4.21 22.02
N LYS A 18 -17.75 -3.41 21.11
CA LYS A 18 -17.98 -3.86 19.74
C LYS A 18 -16.68 -4.39 19.16
N SER A 19 -16.75 -5.50 18.44
CA SER A 19 -15.57 -5.97 17.71
C SER A 19 -15.16 -4.93 16.66
N ASP A 20 -13.91 -4.97 16.22
CA ASP A 20 -13.42 -4.09 15.16
C ASP A 20 -14.26 -4.22 13.87
N GLU A 21 -14.80 -5.43 13.62
CA GLU A 21 -15.71 -5.75 12.52
C GLU A 21 -17.08 -5.09 12.66
N GLU A 22 -17.64 -5.04 13.88
CA GLU A 22 -18.90 -4.34 14.14
C GLU A 22 -18.72 -2.82 13.97
N LEU A 23 -17.58 -2.28 14.41
CA LEU A 23 -17.24 -0.87 14.21
C LEU A 23 -17.01 -0.54 12.73
N LEU A 24 -16.52 -1.49 11.93
CA LEU A 24 -16.41 -1.38 10.47
C LEU A 24 -17.76 -1.28 9.79
N LEU A 25 -18.67 -2.20 10.13
CA LEU A 25 -20.00 -2.24 9.55
C LEU A 25 -20.79 -0.98 9.92
N ASP A 26 -20.64 -0.46 11.14
CA ASP A 26 -21.24 0.81 11.55
C ASP A 26 -20.71 2.00 10.73
N GLU A 27 -19.40 2.08 10.49
CA GLU A 27 -18.80 3.16 9.70
C GLU A 27 -19.30 3.12 8.25
N TYR A 28 -19.31 1.93 7.64
CA TYR A 28 -19.81 1.77 6.27
C TYR A 28 -21.31 2.03 6.15
N ALA A 29 -22.10 1.59 7.12
CA ALA A 29 -23.53 1.90 7.18
C ALA A 29 -23.76 3.41 7.30
N SER A 30 -22.98 4.10 8.13
CA SER A 30 -23.07 5.56 8.26
C SER A 30 -22.69 6.29 6.96
N ILE A 31 -21.64 5.84 6.26
CA ILE A 31 -21.27 6.40 4.95
C ILE A 31 -22.41 6.19 3.95
N TYR A 32 -22.99 4.99 3.92
CA TYR A 32 -24.11 4.68 3.03
C TYR A 32 -25.33 5.57 3.29
N ASP A 33 -25.73 5.72 4.56
CA ASP A 33 -26.86 6.55 4.96
C ASP A 33 -26.65 8.02 4.58
N GLN A 34 -25.45 8.57 4.81
CA GLN A 34 -25.09 9.94 4.41
C GLN A 34 -25.18 10.17 2.90
N ILE A 35 -24.85 9.18 2.08
CA ILE A 35 -24.95 9.31 0.61
C ILE A 35 -26.40 9.19 0.17
N LYS A 36 -27.16 8.29 0.80
CA LYS A 36 -28.58 8.09 0.50
C LYS A 36 -29.40 9.36 0.73
N GLU A 37 -29.07 10.14 1.76
CA GLU A 37 -29.69 11.45 2.03
C GLU A 37 -29.49 12.47 0.91
N LYS A 38 -28.48 12.30 0.05
CA LYS A 38 -28.20 13.22 -1.07
C LYS A 38 -29.12 13.02 -2.29
N ASN A 39 -29.95 11.98 -2.31
CA ASN A 39 -30.90 11.67 -3.39
C ASN A 39 -30.27 11.72 -4.81
N LEU A 40 -29.07 11.14 -4.93
CA LEU A 40 -28.33 11.08 -6.19
C LEU A 40 -28.98 10.08 -7.16
N ASN A 41 -28.76 10.27 -8.47
CA ASN A 41 -29.03 9.20 -9.44
C ASN A 41 -28.06 8.02 -9.23
N GLU A 42 -28.36 6.86 -9.82
CA GLU A 42 -27.61 5.63 -9.59
C GLU A 42 -26.11 5.74 -9.92
N TYR A 43 -25.76 6.44 -11.00
CA TYR A 43 -24.37 6.65 -11.41
C TYR A 43 -23.62 7.55 -10.41
N ASP A 44 -24.20 8.70 -10.06
CA ASP A 44 -23.60 9.65 -9.13
C ASP A 44 -23.55 9.07 -7.70
N PHE A 45 -24.55 8.28 -7.30
CA PHE A 45 -24.54 7.52 -6.05
C PHE A 45 -23.35 6.56 -6.01
N LEU A 46 -23.16 5.78 -7.07
CA LEU A 46 -22.04 4.84 -7.18
C LEU A 46 -20.70 5.56 -7.14
N CYS A 47 -20.55 6.66 -7.89
CA CYS A 47 -19.34 7.48 -7.88
C CYS A 47 -19.03 8.07 -6.50
N GLU A 48 -20.04 8.60 -5.80
CA GLU A 48 -19.87 9.20 -4.48
C GLU A 48 -19.59 8.16 -3.39
N LEU A 49 -20.23 6.98 -3.48
CA LEU A 49 -19.95 5.82 -2.62
C LEU A 49 -18.52 5.34 -2.83
N ILE A 50 -18.09 5.14 -4.07
CA ILE A 50 -16.71 4.79 -4.39
C ILE A 50 -15.76 5.85 -3.82
N ARG A 51 -16.04 7.15 -4.02
CA ARG A 51 -15.20 8.23 -3.52
C ARG A 51 -15.06 8.22 -2.00
N LEU A 52 -16.17 8.16 -1.26
CA LEU A 52 -16.14 8.22 0.21
C LEU A 52 -15.52 6.97 0.83
N LEU A 53 -15.84 5.80 0.30
CA LEU A 53 -15.14 4.58 0.66
C LEU A 53 -13.64 4.69 0.37
N SER A 54 -13.21 5.38 -0.71
CA SER A 54 -11.79 5.57 -1.03
C SER A 54 -11.04 6.41 0.00
N PHE A 55 -11.71 7.32 0.70
CA PHE A 55 -11.10 8.17 1.72
C PHE A 55 -11.10 7.53 3.11
N SER A 56 -12.14 6.78 3.50
CA SER A 56 -12.10 5.98 4.74
C SER A 56 -11.06 4.85 4.65
N ARG A 57 -10.81 4.35 3.44
CA ARG A 57 -9.78 3.34 3.11
C ARG A 57 -8.36 3.70 3.59
N ALA A 58 -7.90 4.93 3.37
CA ALA A 58 -6.51 5.31 3.69
C ALA A 58 -6.24 5.28 5.21
N ARG A 59 -7.17 5.79 6.02
CA ARG A 59 -7.06 5.79 7.50
C ARG A 59 -7.16 4.40 8.11
N ARG A 60 -7.90 3.49 7.47
CA ARG A 60 -8.05 2.10 7.95
C ARG A 60 -6.83 1.24 7.66
N TYR A 61 -6.11 1.47 6.56
CA TYR A 61 -4.91 0.72 6.24
C TYR A 61 -3.85 0.86 7.34
N ASP A 62 -3.56 2.08 7.77
CA ASP A 62 -2.54 2.34 8.80
C ASP A 62 -2.91 1.68 10.14
N PHE A 63 -4.17 1.78 10.56
CA PHE A 63 -4.66 1.13 11.78
C PHE A 63 -4.54 -0.40 11.71
N CYS A 64 -5.00 -1.01 10.61
CA CYS A 64 -4.91 -2.46 10.44
C CYS A 64 -3.45 -2.92 10.34
N LEU A 65 -2.59 -2.11 9.72
CA LEU A 65 -1.15 -2.39 9.60
C LEU A 65 -0.50 -2.40 10.99
N GLU A 66 -0.74 -1.38 11.81
CA GLU A 66 -0.26 -1.32 13.19
C GLU A 66 -0.72 -2.53 14.00
N LYS A 67 -1.98 -2.92 13.85
CA LYS A 67 -2.53 -4.10 14.53
C LYS A 67 -1.83 -5.40 14.11
N CYS A 68 -1.70 -5.65 12.81
CA CYS A 68 -1.03 -6.85 12.30
C CYS A 68 0.43 -6.92 12.79
N LEU A 69 1.12 -5.77 12.82
CA LEU A 69 2.49 -5.68 13.33
C LEU A 69 2.57 -5.93 14.84
N ALA A 70 1.64 -5.38 15.62
CA ALA A 70 1.59 -5.56 17.07
C ALA A 70 1.25 -7.01 17.47
N ASP A 71 0.32 -7.65 16.76
CA ASP A 71 -0.11 -9.02 16.99
C ASP A 71 0.90 -10.05 16.44
N GLY A 72 1.84 -9.62 15.59
CA GLY A 72 2.83 -10.48 14.94
C GLY A 72 2.21 -11.47 13.93
N ASP A 73 0.99 -11.18 13.46
CA ASP A 73 0.25 -12.03 12.54
C ASP A 73 0.70 -11.78 11.10
N ALA A 74 1.61 -12.63 10.64
CA ALA A 74 2.19 -12.55 9.30
C ALA A 74 1.17 -12.84 8.18
N GLU A 75 0.16 -13.68 8.45
CA GLU A 75 -0.88 -14.01 7.47
C GLU A 75 -1.82 -12.83 7.28
N ALA A 76 -2.33 -12.26 8.39
CA ALA A 76 -3.15 -11.05 8.35
C ALA A 76 -2.40 -9.86 7.72
N LEU A 77 -1.10 -9.72 8.00
CA LEU A 77 -0.26 -8.69 7.37
C LEU A 77 -0.18 -8.88 5.85
N ASN A 78 0.06 -10.10 5.39
CA ASN A 78 0.12 -10.41 3.96
C ASN A 78 -1.22 -10.11 3.27
N ASP A 79 -2.33 -10.54 3.86
CA ASP A 79 -3.67 -10.34 3.31
C ASP A 79 -4.04 -8.85 3.24
N LEU A 80 -3.69 -8.08 4.26
CA LEU A 80 -3.88 -6.63 4.27
C LEU A 80 -3.11 -5.95 3.14
N ILE A 81 -1.82 -6.27 2.99
CA ILE A 81 -0.96 -5.70 1.93
C ILE A 81 -1.47 -6.11 0.55
N PHE A 82 -1.85 -7.38 0.37
CA PHE A 82 -2.40 -7.89 -0.87
C PHE A 82 -3.68 -7.15 -1.27
N GLN A 83 -4.62 -7.00 -0.33
CA GLN A 83 -5.87 -6.30 -0.58
C GLN A 83 -5.64 -4.82 -0.89
N TYR A 84 -4.74 -4.16 -0.15
CA TYR A 84 -4.35 -2.79 -0.42
C TYR A 84 -3.75 -2.64 -1.84
N ALA A 85 -2.86 -3.54 -2.24
CA ALA A 85 -2.27 -3.55 -3.56
C ALA A 85 -3.35 -3.67 -4.64
N LYS A 86 -4.19 -4.71 -4.57
CA LYS A 86 -5.28 -4.95 -5.54
C LYS A 86 -6.16 -3.73 -5.74
N LEU A 87 -6.56 -3.07 -4.65
CA LEU A 87 -7.43 -1.90 -4.70
C LEU A 87 -6.76 -0.70 -5.36
N ASN A 88 -5.51 -0.40 -5.04
CA ASN A 88 -4.78 0.75 -5.61
C ASN A 88 -4.35 0.53 -7.07
N LEU A 89 -4.31 -0.73 -7.48
CA LEU A 89 -4.07 -1.18 -8.85
C LEU A 89 -5.32 -1.10 -9.73
N LEU A 90 -6.52 -0.88 -9.18
CA LEU A 90 -7.73 -0.62 -9.96
C LEU A 90 -7.59 0.67 -10.79
N PRO A 91 -8.16 0.71 -12.01
CA PRO A 91 -8.23 1.92 -12.82
C PRO A 91 -9.10 2.97 -12.11
N GLY A 92 -8.73 4.25 -12.17
CA GLY A 92 -9.60 5.31 -11.61
C GLY A 92 -8.94 6.52 -10.95
N CYS A 93 -7.60 6.62 -10.95
CA CYS A 93 -6.94 7.86 -10.56
C CYS A 93 -6.27 8.47 -11.79
N SER A 94 -6.87 9.52 -12.34
CA SER A 94 -6.26 10.33 -13.40
C SER A 94 -5.17 11.23 -12.79
N GLY A 95 -3.96 10.69 -12.66
CA GLY A 95 -2.77 11.48 -12.41
C GLY A 95 -2.21 12.09 -13.70
N GLY A 96 -1.41 13.14 -13.58
CA GLY A 96 -0.61 13.64 -14.70
C GLY A 96 0.63 12.80 -14.97
N TYR A 97 0.85 11.73 -14.20
CA TYR A 97 1.96 10.81 -14.35
C TYR A 97 1.59 9.68 -15.33
N ASP A 98 2.60 9.08 -15.93
CA ASP A 98 2.43 7.87 -16.73
C ASP A 98 2.36 6.61 -15.83
N GLN A 99 2.54 5.43 -16.40
CA GLN A 99 2.45 4.15 -15.69
C GLN A 99 3.31 4.05 -14.41
N CYS A 100 4.34 4.90 -14.24
CA CYS A 100 5.15 4.89 -13.02
C CYS A 100 4.38 5.26 -11.74
N GLU A 101 3.19 5.87 -11.85
CA GLU A 101 2.35 6.17 -10.68
C GLU A 101 1.91 4.91 -9.92
N LYS A 102 1.81 3.77 -10.61
CA LYS A 102 1.36 2.50 -10.04
C LYS A 102 2.49 1.70 -9.38
N LEU A 103 3.70 2.27 -9.29
CA LEU A 103 4.89 1.57 -8.83
C LEU A 103 4.77 1.02 -7.41
N ILE A 104 4.29 1.81 -6.44
CA ILE A 104 4.23 1.39 -5.03
C ILE A 104 3.22 0.24 -4.85
N PRO A 105 1.97 0.35 -5.33
CA PRO A 105 1.02 -0.76 -5.29
C PRO A 105 1.53 -2.01 -6.03
N ALA A 106 2.29 -1.83 -7.11
CA ALA A 106 2.90 -2.93 -7.84
C ALA A 106 3.99 -3.65 -7.02
N PHE A 107 4.82 -2.92 -6.27
CA PHE A 107 5.77 -3.54 -5.33
C PHE A 107 5.07 -4.43 -4.30
N PHE A 108 3.95 -3.96 -3.74
CA PHE A 108 3.17 -4.74 -2.78
C PHE A 108 2.58 -5.99 -3.42
N ALA A 109 2.06 -5.90 -4.66
CA ALA A 109 1.61 -7.07 -5.40
C ALA A 109 2.74 -8.11 -5.59
N ILE A 110 3.95 -7.67 -5.98
CA ILE A 110 5.11 -8.57 -6.11
C ILE A 110 5.46 -9.21 -4.76
N ALA A 111 5.49 -8.42 -3.68
CA ALA A 111 5.84 -8.91 -2.34
C ALA A 111 4.88 -10.01 -1.86
N CYS A 112 3.59 -9.90 -2.21
CA CYS A 112 2.56 -10.90 -1.91
C CYS A 112 2.45 -12.01 -2.97
N GLY A 113 3.33 -12.05 -3.98
CA GLY A 113 3.33 -13.09 -5.03
C GLY A 113 2.24 -12.94 -6.10
N ASP A 114 1.57 -11.79 -6.20
CA ASP A 114 0.50 -11.53 -7.19
C ASP A 114 1.06 -11.14 -8.57
N THR A 115 1.74 -12.09 -9.20
CA THR A 115 2.37 -11.89 -10.51
C THR A 115 1.37 -11.60 -11.63
N ASP A 116 0.12 -12.05 -11.50
CA ASP A 116 -0.92 -11.83 -12.51
C ASP A 116 -1.36 -10.36 -12.59
N SER A 117 -1.54 -9.70 -11.44
CA SER A 117 -1.81 -8.25 -11.44
C SER A 117 -0.63 -7.47 -12.00
N MET A 118 0.59 -7.90 -11.69
CA MET A 118 1.80 -7.30 -12.25
C MET A 118 1.83 -7.38 -13.77
N ALA A 119 1.52 -8.54 -14.33
CA ALA A 119 1.46 -8.75 -15.77
C ALA A 119 0.40 -7.86 -16.45
N ARG A 120 -0.74 -7.64 -15.78
CA ARG A 120 -1.82 -6.79 -16.30
C ARG A 120 -1.48 -5.30 -16.27
N ILE A 121 -0.73 -4.85 -15.27
CA ILE A 121 -0.53 -3.42 -15.00
C ILE A 121 0.74 -2.92 -15.64
N PHE A 122 1.76 -3.77 -15.71
CA PHE A 122 2.96 -3.52 -16.46
C PHE A 122 3.13 -4.57 -17.57
N PRO A 123 2.28 -4.58 -18.60
CA PRO A 123 2.41 -5.53 -19.70
C PRO A 123 3.78 -5.44 -20.36
N LYS A 124 4.25 -6.58 -20.88
CA LYS A 124 5.50 -6.65 -21.63
C LYS A 124 5.47 -5.69 -22.83
N GLY A 125 6.55 -4.96 -23.04
CA GLY A 125 6.68 -4.02 -24.15
C GLY A 125 6.19 -2.60 -23.86
N LEU A 126 5.85 -2.27 -22.60
CA LEU A 126 5.64 -0.87 -22.23
C LEU A 126 6.90 -0.03 -22.49
N PRO A 127 6.75 1.20 -23.01
CA PRO A 127 7.88 2.10 -23.16
C PRO A 127 8.40 2.54 -21.78
N PRO A 128 9.67 2.96 -21.69
CA PRO A 128 10.21 3.58 -20.49
C PRO A 128 9.37 4.77 -20.02
N SER A 129 9.22 4.92 -18.71
CA SER A 129 8.51 6.04 -18.10
C SER A 129 9.27 7.36 -18.32
N LYS A 130 8.54 8.36 -18.81
CA LYS A 130 9.04 9.69 -19.19
C LYS A 130 8.38 10.81 -18.41
N ASN A 131 7.20 10.57 -17.84
CA ASN A 131 6.40 11.60 -17.21
C ASN A 131 6.00 11.17 -15.80
N GLY A 132 6.77 11.63 -14.81
CA GLY A 132 6.50 11.34 -13.42
C GLY A 132 7.63 11.79 -12.51
N TYR A 133 7.49 11.49 -11.21
CA TYR A 133 8.56 11.73 -10.27
C TYR A 133 9.78 10.88 -10.64
N LYS A 134 10.97 11.50 -10.70
CA LYS A 134 12.15 10.86 -11.31
C LYS A 134 12.50 9.51 -10.69
N PHE A 135 12.39 9.39 -9.37
CA PHE A 135 12.59 8.13 -8.65
C PHE A 135 11.63 7.04 -9.14
N LEU A 136 10.33 7.36 -9.26
CA LEU A 136 9.31 6.43 -9.73
C LEU A 136 9.60 5.98 -11.16
N CYS A 137 9.98 6.89 -12.06
CA CYS A 137 10.30 6.55 -13.44
C CYS A 137 11.52 5.60 -13.54
N VAL A 138 12.58 5.87 -12.77
CA VAL A 138 13.80 5.04 -12.77
C VAL A 138 13.50 3.66 -12.22
N MET A 139 12.79 3.59 -11.10
CA MET A 139 12.45 2.34 -10.44
C MET A 139 11.47 1.51 -11.28
N HIS A 140 10.47 2.13 -11.90
CA HIS A 140 9.57 1.51 -12.85
C HIS A 140 10.33 0.82 -14.00
N ASP A 141 11.22 1.56 -14.67
CA ASP A 141 11.96 1.02 -15.82
C ASP A 141 12.84 -0.16 -15.41
N LEU A 142 13.49 -0.09 -14.25
CA LEU A 142 14.31 -1.17 -13.73
C LEU A 142 13.48 -2.41 -13.40
N LEU A 143 12.38 -2.25 -12.66
CA LEU A 143 11.52 -3.37 -12.28
C LEU A 143 10.89 -4.05 -13.48
N THR A 144 10.35 -3.29 -14.42
CA THR A 144 9.67 -3.85 -15.60
C THR A 144 10.65 -4.57 -16.52
N ALA A 145 11.87 -4.04 -16.71
CA ALA A 145 12.91 -4.72 -17.45
C ALA A 145 13.36 -6.02 -16.76
N MET A 146 13.47 -6.03 -15.43
CA MET A 146 13.78 -7.23 -14.65
C MET A 146 12.65 -8.26 -14.68
N LEU A 147 11.40 -7.82 -14.52
CA LEU A 147 10.21 -8.68 -14.49
C LEU A 147 10.07 -9.47 -15.79
N TRP A 148 10.27 -8.80 -16.92
CA TRP A 148 10.10 -9.42 -18.25
C TRP A 148 11.39 -9.99 -18.84
N GLN A 149 12.52 -9.84 -18.14
CA GLN A 149 13.85 -10.21 -18.63
C GLN A 149 14.10 -9.65 -20.04
N ASP A 150 13.66 -8.42 -20.28
CA ASP A 150 13.80 -7.78 -21.59
C ASP A 150 15.19 -7.17 -21.72
N GLU A 151 16.10 -7.90 -22.38
CA GLU A 151 17.51 -7.50 -22.53
C GLU A 151 17.67 -6.13 -23.20
N ASN A 152 16.76 -5.77 -24.12
CA ASN A 152 16.81 -4.48 -24.81
C ASN A 152 16.50 -3.30 -23.88
N LEU A 153 15.67 -3.54 -22.85
CA LEU A 153 15.29 -2.53 -21.86
C LEU A 153 16.20 -2.57 -20.62
N LEU A 154 16.77 -3.74 -20.32
CA LEU A 154 17.53 -3.97 -19.08
C LEU A 154 18.82 -3.16 -19.03
N ALA A 155 19.64 -3.16 -20.08
CA ALA A 155 20.90 -2.40 -20.05
C ALA A 155 20.69 -0.88 -19.87
N PRO A 156 19.79 -0.21 -20.62
CA PRO A 156 19.45 1.19 -20.38
C PRO A 156 18.85 1.45 -18.99
N ALA A 157 17.98 0.56 -18.49
CA ALA A 157 17.36 0.72 -17.17
C ALA A 157 18.39 0.60 -16.04
N LEU A 158 19.33 -0.35 -16.15
CA LEU A 158 20.42 -0.53 -15.20
C LEU A 158 21.36 0.69 -15.19
N GLU A 159 21.68 1.25 -16.35
CA GLU A 159 22.49 2.47 -16.44
C GLU A 159 21.77 3.66 -15.78
N LYS A 160 20.50 3.87 -16.12
CA LYS A 160 19.65 4.91 -15.54
C LYS A 160 19.57 4.78 -14.00
N ALA A 161 19.44 3.55 -13.50
CA ALA A 161 19.40 3.25 -12.06
C ALA A 161 20.74 3.52 -11.36
N ARG A 162 21.87 3.10 -11.94
CA ARG A 162 23.21 3.40 -11.39
C ARG A 162 23.45 4.91 -11.30
N ASN A 163 23.16 5.64 -12.38
CA ASN A 163 23.30 7.09 -12.40
C ASN A 163 22.43 7.77 -11.32
N PHE A 164 21.22 7.28 -11.09
CA PHE A 164 20.36 7.78 -10.02
C PHE A 164 20.95 7.46 -8.63
N ALA A 165 21.44 6.25 -8.40
CA ALA A 165 22.01 5.81 -7.14
C ALA A 165 23.26 6.60 -6.71
N GLU A 166 24.03 7.13 -7.67
CA GLU A 166 25.22 7.95 -7.44
C GLU A 166 24.92 9.46 -7.40
N SER A 167 23.71 9.87 -7.76
CA SER A 167 23.31 11.28 -7.80
C SER A 167 23.21 11.91 -6.41
N LYS A 168 22.88 13.22 -6.36
CA LYS A 168 22.60 13.97 -5.12
C LYS A 168 21.13 13.87 -4.66
N LYS A 169 20.37 12.89 -5.17
CA LYS A 169 18.96 12.68 -4.79
C LYS A 169 18.83 12.21 -3.33
N PRO A 170 17.61 12.27 -2.74
CA PRO A 170 17.37 11.84 -1.36
C PRO A 170 17.99 10.48 -1.04
N ALA A 171 18.58 10.35 0.15
CA ALA A 171 19.34 9.17 0.53
C ALA A 171 18.47 7.90 0.53
N ASN A 172 17.25 7.99 1.08
CA ASN A 172 16.25 6.92 1.03
C ASN A 172 16.02 6.43 -0.41
N GLU A 173 15.70 7.32 -1.34
CA GLU A 173 15.44 6.95 -2.74
C GLU A 173 16.65 6.28 -3.41
N ARG A 174 17.86 6.77 -3.14
CA ARG A 174 19.08 6.15 -3.66
C ARG A 174 19.31 4.76 -3.08
N GLU A 175 19.11 4.57 -1.77
CA GLU A 175 19.27 3.25 -1.14
C GLU A 175 18.19 2.26 -1.61
N ALA A 176 16.95 2.70 -1.87
CA ALA A 176 15.93 1.87 -2.51
C ALA A 176 16.35 1.39 -3.90
N ILE A 177 16.91 2.28 -4.74
CA ILE A 177 17.42 1.88 -6.06
C ILE A 177 18.59 0.90 -5.93
N LYS A 178 19.52 1.14 -4.99
CA LYS A 178 20.64 0.22 -4.74
C LYS A 178 20.17 -1.15 -4.27
N PHE A 179 19.11 -1.21 -3.45
CA PHE A 179 18.48 -2.46 -3.07
C PHE A 179 18.01 -3.26 -4.30
N VAL A 180 17.30 -2.64 -5.24
CA VAL A 180 16.82 -3.33 -6.46
C VAL A 180 17.98 -3.72 -7.39
N LEU A 181 19.03 -2.90 -7.47
CA LEU A 181 20.27 -3.27 -8.19
C LEU A 181 20.96 -4.49 -7.55
N ALA A 182 20.99 -4.58 -6.22
CA ALA A 182 21.52 -5.74 -5.50
C ALA A 182 20.62 -6.98 -5.70
N LEU A 183 19.31 -6.81 -5.70
CA LEU A 183 18.32 -7.85 -6.01
C LEU A 183 18.56 -8.44 -7.41
N HIS A 184 18.78 -7.58 -8.42
CA HIS A 184 19.12 -8.03 -9.77
C HIS A 184 20.38 -8.90 -9.80
N LYS A 185 21.40 -8.53 -9.02
CA LYS A 185 22.65 -9.29 -8.89
C LYS A 185 22.54 -10.52 -7.96
N LYS A 186 21.39 -10.70 -7.29
CA LYS A 186 21.18 -11.71 -6.25
C LYS A 186 22.18 -11.59 -5.08
N ASP A 187 22.61 -10.37 -4.78
CA ASP A 187 23.54 -10.07 -3.69
C ASP A 187 22.77 -9.80 -2.39
N VAL A 188 22.51 -10.86 -1.62
CA VAL A 188 21.71 -10.83 -0.39
C VAL A 188 22.31 -9.93 0.69
N ALA A 189 23.65 -9.88 0.77
CA ALA A 189 24.34 -9.05 1.76
C ALA A 189 24.15 -7.56 1.43
N ALA A 190 24.34 -7.19 0.16
CA ALA A 190 24.10 -5.82 -0.30
C ALA A 190 22.62 -5.44 -0.19
N MET A 191 21.69 -6.34 -0.53
CA MET A 191 20.25 -6.13 -0.33
C MET A 191 19.95 -5.75 1.13
N SER A 192 20.41 -6.57 2.07
CA SER A 192 20.18 -6.33 3.51
C SER A 192 20.77 -4.99 3.96
N GLY A 193 22.00 -4.68 3.53
CA GLY A 193 22.68 -3.44 3.88
C GLY A 193 21.99 -2.19 3.32
N HIS A 194 21.48 -2.24 2.09
CA HIS A 194 20.75 -1.12 1.48
C HIS A 194 19.35 -0.94 2.08
N LEU A 195 18.64 -2.04 2.38
CA LEU A 195 17.35 -1.99 3.05
C LEU A 195 17.47 -1.40 4.46
N GLN A 196 18.46 -1.81 5.25
CA GLN A 196 18.70 -1.25 6.57
C GLN A 196 18.97 0.26 6.52
N LYS A 197 19.81 0.70 5.56
CA LYS A 197 20.06 2.14 5.36
C LYS A 197 18.80 2.88 4.96
N PHE A 198 17.99 2.31 4.05
CA PHE A 198 16.69 2.86 3.69
C PHE A 198 15.82 3.07 4.93
N CYS A 199 15.60 2.04 5.76
CA CYS A 199 14.80 2.13 6.98
C CYS A 199 15.34 3.19 7.96
N SER A 200 16.68 3.24 8.16
CA SER A 200 17.29 4.23 9.07
C SER A 200 17.09 5.70 8.66
N THR A 201 16.74 5.95 7.39
CA THR A 201 16.43 7.32 6.94
C THR A 201 15.00 7.76 7.25
N PHE A 202 14.11 6.83 7.58
CA PHE A 202 12.73 7.12 8.03
C PHE A 202 12.62 7.27 9.55
N ASP A 203 13.61 6.78 10.34
CA ASP A 203 13.67 6.89 11.80
C ASP A 203 13.77 8.34 12.35
N ARG A 204 13.67 9.37 11.51
CA ARG A 204 13.52 10.77 11.94
C ARG A 204 12.06 11.20 11.96
N THR A 205 11.27 10.51 12.76
CA THR A 205 10.06 11.04 13.39
C THR A 205 10.14 10.82 14.89
N ASP A 206 11.21 11.31 15.53
CA ASP A 206 11.07 11.74 16.92
C ASP A 206 9.92 12.75 16.91
N ALA A 207 8.82 12.42 17.58
CA ALA A 207 7.72 13.36 17.78
C ALA A 207 8.31 14.68 18.31
N PRO A 208 7.90 15.85 17.80
CA PRO A 208 8.36 17.11 18.36
C PRO A 208 8.04 17.12 19.86
N LYS A 209 9.05 17.43 20.67
CA LYS A 209 8.90 17.62 22.12
C LYS A 209 7.92 18.74 22.44
#